data_AF-M5CGP9-F1
#
_entry.id   AF-M5CGP9-F1
#
_cell.length_a   1.000
_cell.length_b   1.000
_cell.length_c   1.000
_cell.angle_alpha   90.00
_cell.angle_beta   90.00
_cell.angle_gamma   90.00
#
_symmetry.space_group_name_H-M   'P 1'
#
loop_
_entity.id
_entity.type
_entity.pdbx_description
1 polymer ?
#
loop_
_entity_poly.entity_id
_entity_poly.type
_entity_poly.pdbx_seq_one_letter_code
_entity_poly.pdbx_strand_id
1 'polypeptide(L)'
;MPQGIVEAEIAVTSKWWQNGVAHSFKSAPFSNGSRGTGWLQLEIVLTRLHEGYAPNSTFGAYATPDVLWPGGRVGYDVAICVEEIKSWVVEAYNSTAGNPTTLRILHKGMDLDAPIYTQQNSTTLDDGTQSGISSTGKFAAFGAAHDNSRNVMLKDNGRDFAYVPNPTVVSFTNGTGPRGYTKLDPERVANAIAKSDAQHLLPYLAGSQPILARTYPDKTVAYIRISKLGLGISLLVMLLLGYIVAIFVPRLPLGLPRRDFGVYSWLAAIEGDAIVGIPTGVGRHEQLEELRRRGGEVKVRYTAPNEKDWKLPVEERAHKEFFERYYAAQA
;
A
#
# COMPACT_ATOMS: atom_id res chain seq x y z
N MET A 1 16.10 -41.86 -17.55
CA MET A 1 16.15 -40.38 -17.51
C MET A 1 16.62 -39.87 -18.87
N PRO A 2 16.26 -38.65 -19.30
CA PRO A 2 16.85 -38.02 -20.47
C PRO A 2 18.38 -37.99 -20.38
N GLN A 3 19.07 -38.15 -21.51
CA GLN A 3 20.53 -38.04 -21.55
C GLN A 3 20.98 -36.63 -21.15
N GLY A 4 22.05 -36.54 -20.35
CA GLY A 4 22.64 -35.27 -19.92
C GLY A 4 22.14 -34.71 -18.58
N ILE A 5 21.21 -35.39 -17.90
CA ILE A 5 20.81 -35.02 -16.54
C ILE A 5 21.71 -35.76 -15.53
N VAL A 6 22.42 -35.00 -14.69
CA VAL A 6 23.19 -35.53 -13.57
C VAL A 6 22.25 -35.73 -12.38
N GLU A 7 22.07 -36.96 -11.92
CA GLU A 7 21.11 -37.30 -10.86
C GLU A 7 21.36 -36.53 -9.55
N ALA A 8 22.62 -36.27 -9.22
CA ALA A 8 23.01 -35.48 -8.05
C ALA A 8 22.58 -33.99 -8.12
N GLU A 9 22.24 -33.49 -9.31
CA GLU A 9 21.77 -32.10 -9.53
C GLU A 9 20.24 -31.99 -9.50
N ILE A 10 19.53 -33.09 -9.26
CA ILE A 10 18.06 -33.12 -9.24
C ILE A 10 17.56 -32.83 -7.82
N ALA A 11 16.98 -31.65 -7.62
CA ALA A 11 16.37 -31.29 -6.34
C ALA A 11 14.98 -31.93 -6.12
N VAL A 12 14.16 -31.99 -7.17
CA VAL A 12 12.78 -32.53 -7.11
C VAL A 12 12.42 -33.16 -8.45
N THR A 13 11.81 -34.35 -8.41
CA THR A 13 11.12 -34.95 -9.57
C THR A 13 9.63 -35.04 -9.30
N SER A 14 8.82 -34.75 -10.30
CA SER A 14 7.37 -34.92 -10.22
C SER A 14 6.84 -35.65 -11.44
N LYS A 15 5.90 -36.58 -11.21
CA LYS A 15 5.15 -37.23 -12.28
C LYS A 15 3.93 -36.39 -12.60
N TRP A 16 3.75 -36.06 -13.88
CA TRP A 16 2.61 -35.30 -14.35
C TRP A 16 1.78 -36.14 -15.32
N TRP A 17 0.51 -36.35 -14.99
CA TRP A 17 -0.40 -37.18 -15.78
C TRP A 17 -0.79 -36.52 -17.10
N GLN A 18 -0.91 -37.29 -18.18
CA GLN A 18 -1.48 -36.81 -19.45
C GLN A 18 -3.01 -36.92 -19.39
N ASN A 19 -3.64 -35.99 -18.68
CA ASN A 19 -5.08 -35.98 -18.42
C ASN A 19 -5.81 -34.84 -19.14
N GLY A 20 -5.17 -34.16 -20.10
CA GLY A 20 -5.77 -33.10 -20.90
C GLY A 20 -5.98 -31.76 -20.17
N VAL A 21 -5.54 -31.62 -18.92
CA VAL A 21 -5.66 -30.35 -18.18
C VAL A 21 -4.64 -29.32 -18.65
N ALA A 22 -5.01 -28.04 -18.60
CA ALA A 22 -4.21 -26.93 -19.09
C ALA A 22 -3.05 -26.56 -18.15
N HIS A 23 -3.24 -26.72 -16.84
CA HIS A 23 -2.19 -26.49 -15.84
C HIS A 23 -2.21 -27.51 -14.72
N SER A 24 -1.08 -27.67 -14.04
CA SER A 24 -0.94 -28.55 -12.89
C SER A 24 0.02 -27.94 -11.87
N PHE A 25 -0.22 -28.22 -10.60
CA PHE A 25 0.61 -27.77 -9.49
C PHE A 25 1.33 -28.94 -8.83
N LYS A 26 2.55 -28.68 -8.36
CA LYS A 26 3.26 -29.53 -7.42
C LYS A 26 3.89 -28.64 -6.36
N SER A 27 3.43 -28.84 -5.14
CA SER A 27 3.97 -28.15 -3.97
C SER A 27 4.90 -29.09 -3.21
N ALA A 28 6.07 -28.59 -2.82
CA ALA A 28 7.10 -29.34 -2.13
C ALA A 28 7.60 -28.55 -0.92
N PRO A 29 7.14 -28.87 0.30
CA PRO A 29 7.56 -28.18 1.51
C PRO A 29 9.01 -28.55 1.86
N PHE A 30 9.86 -27.53 2.02
CA PHE A 30 11.22 -27.68 2.55
C PHE A 30 11.28 -27.50 4.07
N SER A 31 10.30 -26.81 4.64
CA SER A 31 10.14 -26.72 6.09
C SER A 31 8.69 -26.92 6.49
N ASN A 32 8.50 -27.61 7.60
CA ASN A 32 7.18 -27.90 8.18
C ASN A 32 6.78 -26.91 9.29
N GLY A 33 7.53 -25.82 9.45
CA GLY A 33 7.32 -24.87 10.54
C GLY A 33 7.68 -25.36 11.93
N SER A 34 8.45 -26.43 12.06
CA SER A 34 9.04 -26.88 13.34
C SER A 34 9.90 -25.82 14.03
N ARG A 35 10.51 -24.92 13.26
CA ARG A 35 11.26 -23.77 13.79
C ARG A 35 10.37 -22.65 14.31
N GLY A 36 9.05 -22.76 14.15
CA GLY A 36 8.06 -21.77 14.57
C GLY A 36 8.00 -20.47 13.76
N THR A 37 8.97 -20.21 12.88
CA THR A 37 9.10 -18.98 12.09
C THR A 37 8.30 -18.95 10.79
N GLY A 38 7.35 -19.89 10.61
CA GLY A 38 6.57 -20.04 9.39
C GLY A 38 6.97 -21.25 8.54
N TRP A 39 6.70 -21.21 7.23
CA TRP A 39 6.89 -22.30 6.28
C TRP A 39 7.63 -21.83 5.03
N LEU A 40 8.33 -22.77 4.39
CA LEU A 40 9.06 -22.55 3.15
C LEU A 40 8.80 -23.74 2.23
N GLN A 41 8.38 -23.47 1.00
CA GLN A 41 8.07 -24.48 0.01
C GLN A 41 8.38 -24.04 -1.41
N LEU A 42 8.50 -25.01 -2.31
CA LEU A 42 8.46 -24.76 -3.74
C LEU A 42 7.06 -24.97 -4.27
N GLU A 43 6.64 -24.02 -5.11
CA GLU A 43 5.47 -24.12 -5.94
C GLU A 43 5.91 -24.29 -7.38
N ILE A 44 5.61 -25.45 -7.95
CA ILE A 44 5.92 -25.76 -9.35
C ILE A 44 4.60 -25.75 -10.13
N VAL A 45 4.52 -24.85 -11.10
CA VAL A 45 3.40 -24.74 -12.02
C VAL A 45 3.84 -25.26 -13.37
N LEU A 46 3.14 -26.26 -13.89
CA LEU A 46 3.30 -26.76 -15.25
C LEU A 46 2.09 -26.35 -16.08
N THR A 47 2.32 -25.56 -17.11
CA THR A 47 1.31 -25.25 -18.14
C THR A 47 1.57 -26.12 -19.37
N ARG A 48 0.48 -26.60 -19.96
CA ARG A 48 0.48 -27.55 -21.07
C ARG A 48 -0.70 -27.24 -21.96
N LEU A 49 -0.44 -26.67 -23.13
CA LEU A 49 -1.47 -26.12 -23.99
C LEU A 49 -1.19 -26.46 -25.45
N HIS A 50 -2.25 -26.80 -26.16
CA HIS A 50 -2.19 -26.98 -27.61
C HIS A 50 -2.10 -25.63 -28.32
N GLU A 51 -1.25 -25.50 -29.34
CA GLU A 51 -0.99 -24.23 -30.04
C GLU A 51 -2.27 -23.58 -30.60
N GLY A 52 -3.24 -24.39 -31.06
CA GLY A 52 -4.54 -23.89 -31.52
C GLY A 52 -5.37 -23.13 -30.46
N TYR A 53 -5.11 -23.34 -29.17
CA TYR A 53 -5.77 -22.63 -28.06
C TYR A 53 -4.95 -21.46 -27.52
N ALA A 54 -3.68 -21.35 -27.91
CA ALA A 54 -2.77 -20.29 -27.52
C ALA A 54 -1.94 -19.85 -28.76
N PRO A 55 -2.58 -19.26 -29.77
CA PRO A 55 -1.93 -19.01 -31.07
C PRO A 55 -0.74 -18.05 -30.99
N ASN A 56 -0.72 -17.19 -29.97
CA ASN A 56 0.33 -16.18 -29.74
C ASN A 56 1.33 -16.61 -28.66
N SER A 57 1.41 -17.90 -28.34
CA SER A 57 2.24 -18.41 -27.25
C SER A 57 3.62 -18.84 -27.67
N THR A 58 4.54 -18.80 -26.71
CA THR A 58 5.89 -19.32 -26.83
C THR A 58 6.15 -20.27 -25.66
N PHE A 59 6.51 -21.51 -25.97
CA PHE A 59 6.75 -22.56 -24.98
C PHE A 59 8.22 -22.95 -24.95
N GLY A 60 8.71 -23.35 -23.77
CA GLY A 60 10.09 -23.83 -23.59
C GLY A 60 10.32 -25.22 -24.19
N ALA A 61 9.27 -26.04 -24.28
CA ALA A 61 9.33 -27.36 -24.91
C ALA A 61 8.01 -27.67 -25.62
N TYR A 62 8.05 -28.59 -26.58
CA TYR A 62 6.87 -29.07 -27.31
C TYR A 62 6.83 -30.59 -27.31
N ALA A 63 5.66 -31.18 -27.10
CA ALA A 63 5.43 -32.58 -27.40
C ALA A 63 5.42 -32.80 -28.92
N THR A 64 5.92 -33.96 -29.31
CA THR A 64 5.72 -34.49 -30.66
C THR A 64 4.22 -34.75 -30.86
N PRO A 65 3.60 -34.29 -31.96
CA PRO A 65 2.20 -34.58 -32.24
C PRO A 65 1.95 -36.09 -32.26
N ASP A 66 0.86 -36.53 -31.63
CA ASP A 66 0.41 -37.92 -31.72
C ASP A 66 -0.16 -38.17 -33.12
N VAL A 67 0.13 -39.35 -33.69
CA VAL A 67 -0.42 -39.81 -34.98
C VAL A 67 -1.96 -39.82 -34.95
N LEU A 68 -2.55 -40.05 -33.79
CA LEU A 68 -4.01 -40.05 -33.58
C LEU A 68 -4.62 -38.65 -33.44
N TRP A 69 -3.80 -37.63 -33.17
CA TRP A 69 -4.23 -36.23 -33.02
C TRP A 69 -3.34 -35.30 -33.83
N PRO A 70 -3.49 -35.29 -35.17
CA PRO A 70 -2.66 -34.47 -36.08
C PRO A 70 -2.93 -32.95 -35.97
N GLY A 71 -3.55 -32.49 -34.89
CA GLY A 71 -4.11 -31.13 -34.74
C GLY A 71 -3.11 -30.01 -34.45
N GLY A 72 -1.84 -30.32 -34.18
CA GLY A 72 -0.83 -29.32 -33.81
C GLY A 72 0.04 -29.81 -32.64
N ARG A 73 1.00 -28.98 -32.21
CA ARG A 73 1.89 -29.33 -31.09
C ARG A 73 1.25 -28.92 -29.76
N VAL A 74 1.56 -29.67 -28.72
CA VAL A 74 1.29 -29.28 -27.33
C VAL A 74 2.56 -28.68 -26.75
N GLY A 75 2.51 -27.40 -26.39
CA GLY A 75 3.60 -26.71 -25.74
C GLY A 75 3.57 -26.89 -24.23
N TYR A 76 4.76 -26.91 -23.62
CA TYR A 76 4.97 -26.99 -22.18
C TYR A 76 5.73 -25.77 -21.69
N ASP A 77 5.27 -25.21 -20.58
CA ASP A 77 5.92 -24.13 -19.88
C ASP A 77 5.93 -24.42 -18.38
N VAL A 78 6.99 -24.02 -17.69
CA VAL A 78 7.16 -24.30 -16.26
C VAL A 78 7.58 -23.05 -15.52
N ALA A 79 6.87 -22.74 -14.44
CA ALA A 79 7.29 -21.74 -13.46
C ALA A 79 7.58 -22.43 -12.13
N ILE A 80 8.65 -21.99 -11.47
CA ILE A 80 9.04 -22.46 -10.15
C ILE A 80 9.10 -21.23 -9.26
N CYS A 81 8.29 -21.20 -8.22
CA CYS A 81 8.25 -20.14 -7.22
C CYS A 81 8.70 -20.68 -5.88
N VAL A 82 9.47 -19.86 -5.15
CA VAL A 82 9.72 -20.10 -3.72
C VAL A 82 8.63 -19.37 -2.95
N GLU A 83 7.85 -20.12 -2.19
CA GLU A 83 6.81 -19.57 -1.34
C GLU A 83 7.27 -19.62 0.11
N GLU A 84 7.29 -18.44 0.74
CA GLU A 84 7.64 -18.27 2.13
C GLU A 84 6.47 -17.64 2.88
N ILE A 85 6.01 -18.32 3.92
CA ILE A 85 4.91 -17.85 4.75
C ILE A 85 5.48 -17.57 6.13
N LYS A 86 5.37 -16.31 6.57
CA LYS A 86 5.88 -15.83 7.86
C LYS A 86 4.77 -15.21 8.68
N SER A 87 4.79 -15.48 9.98
CA SER A 87 3.95 -14.77 10.94
C SER A 87 4.57 -13.42 11.28
N TRP A 88 3.77 -12.37 11.27
CA TRP A 88 4.16 -11.01 11.65
C TRP A 88 3.16 -10.44 12.65
N VAL A 89 3.64 -9.69 13.62
CA VAL A 89 2.79 -8.86 14.48
C VAL A 89 2.67 -7.50 13.82
N VAL A 90 1.44 -7.03 13.68
CA VAL A 90 1.13 -5.77 13.01
C VAL A 90 0.39 -4.83 13.96
N GLU A 91 0.63 -3.53 13.77
CA GLU A 91 -0.14 -2.48 14.41
C GLU A 91 -1.41 -2.25 13.61
N ALA A 92 -2.58 -2.39 14.27
CA ALA A 92 -3.87 -2.15 13.66
C ALA A 92 -4.54 -0.95 14.31
N TYR A 93 -5.03 -0.03 13.49
CA TYR A 93 -5.82 1.11 13.92
C TYR A 93 -7.31 0.80 13.77
N ASN A 94 -8.03 0.89 14.88
CA ASN A 94 -9.48 0.74 14.88
C ASN A 94 -10.13 2.12 15.02
N SER A 95 -10.67 2.64 13.92
CA SER A 95 -11.36 3.94 13.91
C SER A 95 -12.86 3.76 14.12
N THR A 96 -13.49 4.70 14.84
CA THR A 96 -14.96 4.74 14.97
C THR A 96 -15.67 5.15 13.67
N ALA A 97 -14.94 5.63 12.66
CA ALA A 97 -15.50 6.16 11.41
C ALA A 97 -15.15 5.31 10.17
N GLY A 98 -14.63 4.09 10.32
CA GLY A 98 -14.24 3.25 9.19
C GLY A 98 -13.84 1.83 9.58
N ASN A 99 -13.44 1.06 8.58
CA ASN A 99 -12.90 -0.29 8.82
C ASN A 99 -11.53 -0.21 9.49
N PRO A 100 -11.17 -1.18 10.34
CA PRO A 100 -9.83 -1.28 10.89
C PRO A 100 -8.78 -1.34 9.78
N THR A 101 -7.67 -0.62 9.95
CA THR A 101 -6.57 -0.60 8.99
C THR A 101 -5.29 -1.07 9.66
N THR A 102 -4.46 -1.78 8.90
CA THR A 102 -3.10 -2.11 9.36
C THR A 102 -2.17 -0.94 9.07
N LEU A 103 -1.45 -0.46 10.06
CA LEU A 103 -0.53 0.67 9.94
C LEU A 103 0.87 0.23 9.53
N ARG A 104 1.45 -0.72 10.28
CA ARG A 104 2.81 -1.22 10.03
C ARG A 104 3.04 -2.60 10.63
N ILE A 105 4.10 -3.25 10.16
CA ILE A 105 4.65 -4.46 10.77
C ILE A 105 5.54 -4.04 11.94
N LEU A 106 5.35 -4.62 13.11
CA LEU A 106 6.14 -4.36 14.31
C LEU A 106 7.36 -5.27 14.38
N HIS A 107 7.14 -6.58 14.39
CA HIS A 107 8.18 -7.60 14.47
C HIS A 107 7.66 -8.96 13.98
N LYS A 108 8.56 -9.95 13.90
CA LYS A 108 8.20 -11.34 13.54
C LYS A 108 7.39 -11.98 14.66
N GLY A 109 6.44 -12.84 14.31
CA GLY A 109 5.50 -13.47 15.26
C GLY A 109 6.16 -14.23 16.42
N MET A 110 7.34 -14.79 16.20
CA MET A 110 8.12 -15.55 17.20
C MET A 110 9.09 -14.71 18.02
N ASP A 111 9.24 -13.42 17.69
CA ASP A 111 10.22 -12.55 18.34
C ASP A 111 9.63 -11.98 19.64
N LEU A 112 9.65 -12.83 20.67
CA LEU A 112 9.13 -12.53 22.02
C LEU A 112 10.07 -11.62 22.82
N ASP A 113 11.34 -11.52 22.41
CA ASP A 113 12.38 -10.72 23.05
C ASP A 113 12.43 -9.28 22.52
N ALA A 114 11.49 -8.90 21.64
CA ALA A 114 11.39 -7.54 21.14
C ALA A 114 11.30 -6.56 22.33
N PRO A 115 12.09 -5.46 22.35
CA PRO A 115 12.15 -4.53 23.48
C PRO A 115 10.81 -3.90 23.87
N ILE A 116 9.83 -4.00 22.95
CA ILE A 116 8.43 -3.67 23.18
C ILE A 116 7.88 -4.48 24.37
N TYR A 117 8.19 -5.78 24.48
CA TYR A 117 7.68 -6.66 25.54
C TYR A 117 8.49 -6.64 26.84
N THR A 118 9.77 -6.23 26.81
CA THR A 118 10.65 -6.27 27.99
C THR A 118 10.54 -5.06 28.91
N GLN A 119 9.90 -3.97 28.48
CA GLN A 119 9.64 -2.78 29.32
C GLN A 119 8.19 -2.70 29.78
N GLN A 120 7.80 -3.51 30.78
CA GLN A 120 6.92 -3.16 31.91
C GLN A 120 6.20 -4.39 32.49
N ASN A 121 6.18 -4.43 33.82
CA ASN A 121 5.44 -5.25 34.77
C ASN A 121 4.78 -6.53 34.23
N SER A 122 5.29 -7.65 34.75
CA SER A 122 4.67 -8.96 34.78
C SER A 122 3.21 -8.90 35.27
N THR A 123 2.28 -8.48 34.42
CA THR A 123 0.93 -9.02 34.48
C THR A 123 1.10 -10.50 34.21
N THR A 124 0.87 -11.32 35.25
CA THR A 124 0.65 -12.75 35.11
C THR A 124 -0.26 -12.95 33.90
N LEU A 125 0.28 -13.48 32.81
CA LEU A 125 -0.52 -13.86 31.65
C LEU A 125 -1.57 -14.83 32.18
N ASP A 126 -2.84 -14.57 31.89
CA ASP A 126 -3.90 -15.53 32.22
C ASP A 126 -3.53 -16.88 31.61
N ASP A 127 -3.76 -17.95 32.36
CA ASP A 127 -3.38 -19.31 31.97
C ASP A 127 -3.87 -19.62 30.54
N GLY A 128 -2.92 -19.90 29.65
CA GLY A 128 -3.19 -20.22 28.24
C GLY A 128 -3.01 -19.06 27.24
N THR A 129 -2.74 -17.84 27.70
CA THR A 129 -2.45 -16.68 26.83
C THR A 129 -1.03 -16.74 26.26
N GLN A 130 -0.90 -16.62 24.93
CA GLN A 130 0.40 -16.59 24.25
C GLN A 130 0.87 -15.16 23.98
N SER A 131 2.15 -14.89 24.21
CA SER A 131 2.80 -13.60 23.93
C SER A 131 3.26 -13.43 22.47
N GLY A 132 3.06 -14.44 21.63
CA GLY A 132 3.47 -14.42 20.21
C GLY A 132 2.80 -15.53 19.39
N ILE A 133 3.13 -15.59 18.11
CA ILE A 133 2.55 -16.52 17.14
C ILE A 133 3.65 -17.45 16.63
N SER A 134 3.48 -18.76 16.85
CA SER A 134 4.43 -19.80 16.40
C SER A 134 3.78 -20.78 15.42
N SER A 135 4.47 -21.13 14.34
CA SER A 135 4.03 -22.19 13.40
C SER A 135 4.27 -23.62 13.92
N THR A 136 4.92 -23.79 15.06
CA THR A 136 5.27 -25.11 15.62
C THR A 136 4.02 -25.95 15.85
N GLY A 137 4.04 -27.20 15.36
CA GLY A 137 2.94 -28.16 15.50
C GLY A 137 1.72 -27.89 14.62
N LYS A 138 1.75 -26.86 13.75
CA LYS A 138 0.58 -26.42 12.95
C LYS A 138 0.64 -26.85 11.48
N PHE A 139 1.59 -27.71 11.11
CA PHE A 139 1.79 -28.12 9.71
C PHE A 139 0.57 -28.81 9.10
N ALA A 140 -0.17 -29.63 9.86
CA ALA A 140 -1.35 -30.32 9.33
C ALA A 140 -2.46 -29.33 8.92
N ALA A 141 -2.74 -28.33 9.76
CA ALA A 141 -3.70 -27.27 9.46
C ALA A 141 -3.22 -26.41 8.28
N PHE A 142 -1.93 -26.07 8.27
CA PHE A 142 -1.30 -25.35 7.18
C PHE A 142 -1.44 -26.10 5.84
N GLY A 143 -1.07 -27.38 5.81
CA GLY A 143 -1.15 -28.21 4.60
C GLY A 143 -2.57 -28.30 4.06
N ALA A 144 -3.57 -28.50 4.92
CA ALA A 144 -4.98 -28.51 4.50
C ALA A 144 -5.45 -27.15 3.95
N ALA A 145 -5.04 -26.04 4.58
CA ALA A 145 -5.36 -24.69 4.12
C ALA A 145 -4.69 -24.37 2.76
N HIS A 146 -3.45 -24.79 2.60
CA HIS A 146 -2.68 -24.61 1.37
C HIS A 146 -3.20 -25.48 0.23
N ASP A 147 -3.52 -26.75 0.48
CA ASP A 147 -4.17 -27.61 -0.50
C ASP A 147 -5.49 -27.00 -0.97
N ASN A 148 -6.25 -26.35 -0.08
CA ASN A 148 -7.46 -25.63 -0.45
C ASN A 148 -7.20 -24.44 -1.38
N SER A 149 -6.17 -23.63 -1.14
CA SER A 149 -5.84 -22.50 -2.03
C SER A 149 -5.41 -22.97 -3.42
N ARG A 150 -4.63 -24.06 -3.49
CA ARG A 150 -4.25 -24.68 -4.77
C ARG A 150 -5.44 -25.35 -5.46
N ASN A 151 -6.33 -25.99 -4.71
CA ASN A 151 -7.52 -26.64 -5.25
C ASN A 151 -8.46 -25.66 -5.95
N VAL A 152 -8.58 -24.42 -5.47
CA VAL A 152 -9.37 -23.39 -6.16
C VAL A 152 -8.78 -23.11 -7.55
N MET A 153 -7.47 -22.93 -7.64
CA MET A 153 -6.78 -22.71 -8.92
C MET A 153 -6.84 -23.94 -9.83
N LEU A 154 -6.75 -25.15 -9.27
CA LEU A 154 -6.84 -26.40 -10.04
C LEU A 154 -8.23 -26.63 -10.64
N LYS A 155 -9.29 -26.16 -9.96
CA LYS A 155 -10.68 -26.27 -10.45
C LYS A 155 -10.96 -25.46 -11.72
N ASP A 156 -10.09 -24.51 -12.07
CA ASP A 156 -10.16 -23.81 -13.36
C ASP A 156 -9.82 -24.74 -14.54
N ASN A 157 -9.20 -25.89 -14.30
CA ASN A 157 -9.14 -26.95 -15.29
C ASN A 157 -10.56 -27.52 -15.47
N GLY A 158 -11.26 -27.04 -16.50
CA GLY A 158 -12.58 -27.55 -16.87
C GLY A 158 -12.56 -29.06 -17.11
N ARG A 159 -13.68 -29.73 -16.82
CA ARG A 159 -13.83 -31.19 -16.91
C ARG A 159 -14.46 -31.66 -18.24
N ASP A 160 -15.10 -30.75 -18.96
CA ASP A 160 -16.11 -31.12 -19.96
C ASP A 160 -15.59 -31.12 -21.42
N PHE A 161 -14.45 -30.48 -21.70
CA PHE A 161 -13.87 -30.37 -23.05
C PHE A 161 -12.35 -30.51 -23.02
N ALA A 162 -11.77 -30.87 -24.17
CA ALA A 162 -10.32 -31.00 -24.35
C ALA A 162 -9.54 -29.71 -24.01
N TYR A 163 -10.18 -28.55 -24.14
CA TYR A 163 -9.71 -27.29 -23.56
C TYR A 163 -10.90 -26.42 -23.20
N VAL A 164 -10.91 -25.93 -21.96
CA VAL A 164 -11.83 -24.91 -21.48
C VAL A 164 -10.99 -23.67 -21.15
N PRO A 165 -11.38 -22.46 -21.63
CA PRO A 165 -10.69 -21.23 -21.27
C PRO A 165 -10.48 -21.12 -19.76
N ASN A 166 -9.22 -20.96 -19.37
CA ASN A 166 -8.78 -21.12 -17.99
C ASN A 166 -8.27 -19.77 -17.45
N PRO A 167 -9.00 -19.13 -16.51
CA PRO A 167 -8.62 -17.83 -15.99
C PRO A 167 -7.31 -17.88 -15.20
N THR A 168 -7.00 -18.97 -14.48
CA THR A 168 -5.69 -19.17 -13.83
C THR A 168 -4.55 -19.08 -14.85
N VAL A 169 -4.64 -19.82 -15.97
CA VAL A 169 -3.59 -19.85 -16.99
C VAL A 169 -3.41 -18.50 -17.69
N VAL A 170 -4.50 -17.78 -17.95
CA VAL A 170 -4.44 -16.41 -18.50
C VAL A 170 -3.86 -15.43 -17.47
N SER A 171 -4.17 -15.60 -16.18
CA SER A 171 -3.66 -14.72 -15.12
C SER A 171 -2.13 -14.81 -14.94
N PHE A 172 -1.53 -15.94 -15.30
CA PHE A 172 -0.08 -16.17 -15.27
C PHE A 172 0.69 -15.48 -16.38
N THR A 173 0.01 -14.80 -17.29
CA THR A 173 0.63 -14.21 -18.48
C THR A 173 0.14 -12.77 -18.72
N ASN A 174 0.72 -12.11 -19.72
CA ASN A 174 0.36 -10.75 -20.12
C ASN A 174 -0.73 -10.67 -21.20
N GLY A 175 -1.22 -11.81 -21.70
CA GLY A 175 -2.29 -11.80 -22.70
C GLY A 175 -3.69 -11.75 -22.08
N THR A 176 -4.70 -11.59 -22.93
CA THR A 176 -6.08 -11.35 -22.52
C THR A 176 -7.06 -12.21 -23.33
N GLY A 177 -8.21 -12.50 -22.72
CA GLY A 177 -9.27 -13.29 -23.34
C GLY A 177 -9.06 -14.81 -23.25
N PRO A 178 -9.99 -15.61 -23.80
CA PRO A 178 -10.07 -17.06 -23.59
C PRO A 178 -8.93 -17.88 -24.23
N ARG A 179 -8.22 -17.28 -25.19
CA ARG A 179 -7.01 -17.82 -25.85
C ARG A 179 -5.78 -16.93 -25.60
N GLY A 180 -5.83 -16.16 -24.52
CA GLY A 180 -4.85 -15.13 -24.20
C GLY A 180 -3.56 -15.65 -23.58
N TYR A 181 -3.33 -16.96 -23.52
CA TYR A 181 -2.05 -17.46 -23.02
C TYR A 181 -0.90 -17.08 -23.97
N THR A 182 0.19 -16.54 -23.44
CA THR A 182 1.41 -16.25 -24.23
C THR A 182 2.60 -17.05 -23.69
N LYS A 183 3.10 -16.70 -22.52
CA LYS A 183 4.14 -17.42 -21.77
C LYS A 183 3.97 -17.17 -20.28
N LEU A 184 4.52 -18.04 -19.44
CA LEU A 184 4.54 -17.79 -18.00
C LEU A 184 5.37 -16.54 -17.70
N ASP A 185 4.77 -15.61 -16.96
CA ASP A 185 5.41 -14.42 -16.43
C ASP A 185 5.65 -14.64 -14.93
N PRO A 186 6.91 -14.65 -14.46
CA PRO A 186 7.24 -14.95 -13.07
C PRO A 186 6.52 -14.06 -12.05
N GLU A 187 6.40 -12.76 -12.33
CA GLU A 187 5.75 -11.81 -11.40
C GLU A 187 4.25 -12.07 -11.33
N ARG A 188 3.63 -12.39 -12.46
CA ARG A 188 2.19 -12.68 -12.52
C ARG A 188 1.85 -14.01 -11.89
N VAL A 189 2.68 -15.04 -12.10
CA VAL A 189 2.53 -16.33 -11.42
C VAL A 189 2.63 -16.13 -9.91
N ALA A 190 3.66 -15.43 -9.44
CA ALA A 190 3.84 -15.15 -8.02
C ALA A 190 2.64 -14.37 -7.43
N ASN A 191 2.18 -13.32 -8.12
CA ASN A 191 1.04 -12.52 -7.68
C ASN A 191 -0.28 -13.31 -7.67
N ALA A 192 -0.53 -14.15 -8.69
CA ALA A 192 -1.73 -14.96 -8.76
C ALA A 192 -1.78 -16.03 -7.66
N ILE A 193 -0.65 -16.68 -7.39
CA ILE A 193 -0.49 -17.62 -6.27
C ILE A 193 -0.71 -16.89 -4.95
N ALA A 194 0.01 -15.79 -4.71
CA ALA A 194 -0.11 -15.00 -3.47
C ALA A 194 -1.54 -14.48 -3.23
N LYS A 195 -2.25 -14.09 -4.29
CA LYS A 195 -3.65 -13.68 -4.20
C LYS A 195 -4.57 -14.85 -3.83
N SER A 196 -4.34 -16.04 -4.40
CA SER A 196 -5.06 -17.25 -4.01
C SER A 196 -4.82 -17.58 -2.53
N ASP A 197 -3.56 -17.49 -2.07
CA ASP A 197 -3.22 -17.76 -0.67
C ASP A 197 -3.84 -16.74 0.30
N ALA A 198 -3.84 -15.46 -0.06
CA ALA A 198 -4.50 -14.43 0.73
C ALA A 198 -6.01 -14.66 0.87
N GLN A 199 -6.67 -15.22 -0.14
CA GLN A 199 -8.12 -15.45 -0.15
C GLN A 199 -8.54 -16.79 0.44
N HIS A 200 -7.71 -17.83 0.28
CA HIS A 200 -8.11 -19.21 0.52
C HIS A 200 -7.22 -19.97 1.49
N LEU A 201 -6.04 -19.46 1.84
CA LEU A 201 -5.15 -20.04 2.85
C LEU A 201 -5.22 -19.23 4.15
N LEU A 202 -5.08 -17.89 4.07
CA LEU A 202 -5.01 -17.01 5.24
C LEU A 202 -6.20 -17.16 6.21
N PRO A 203 -7.47 -17.26 5.75
CA PRO A 203 -8.61 -17.40 6.67
C PRO A 203 -8.55 -18.67 7.53
N TYR A 204 -7.93 -19.75 7.04
CA TYR A 204 -7.77 -21.00 7.78
C TYR A 204 -6.59 -20.99 8.75
N LEU A 205 -5.71 -19.99 8.66
CA LEU A 205 -4.62 -19.78 9.61
C LEU A 205 -5.02 -18.90 10.80
N ALA A 206 -6.30 -18.52 10.90
CA ALA A 206 -6.84 -17.84 12.07
C ALA A 206 -7.03 -18.82 13.23
N GLY A 207 -6.38 -18.55 14.37
CA GLY A 207 -6.52 -19.32 15.60
C GLY A 207 -7.52 -18.70 16.58
N SER A 208 -8.03 -19.51 17.51
CA SER A 208 -8.92 -19.08 18.60
C SER A 208 -8.20 -18.83 19.93
N GLN A 209 -6.89 -19.09 20.00
CA GLN A 209 -6.12 -18.95 21.22
C GLN A 209 -5.97 -17.47 21.60
N PRO A 210 -6.14 -17.09 22.89
CA PRO A 210 -5.89 -15.72 23.32
C PRO A 210 -4.42 -15.35 23.09
N ILE A 211 -4.21 -14.24 22.39
CA ILE A 211 -2.91 -13.63 22.16
C ILE A 211 -2.80 -12.32 22.92
N LEU A 212 -1.63 -12.05 23.48
CA LEU A 212 -1.34 -10.76 24.10
C LEU A 212 -1.33 -9.66 23.02
N ALA A 213 -2.30 -8.76 23.10
CA ALA A 213 -2.36 -7.56 22.26
C ALA A 213 -2.31 -6.31 23.15
N ARG A 214 -1.71 -5.23 22.63
CA ARG A 214 -1.69 -3.93 23.30
C ARG A 214 -2.64 -2.98 22.61
N THR A 215 -3.47 -2.32 23.42
CA THR A 215 -4.38 -1.29 22.94
C THR A 215 -3.92 0.05 23.50
N TYR A 216 -3.63 0.98 22.61
CA TYR A 216 -3.35 2.37 22.97
C TYR A 216 -4.59 3.19 22.62
N PRO A 217 -5.46 3.50 23.60
CA PRO A 217 -6.65 4.28 23.31
C PRO A 217 -6.23 5.71 22.98
N ASP A 218 -6.59 6.18 21.78
CA ASP A 218 -6.46 7.59 21.42
C ASP A 218 -7.33 8.42 22.36
N LYS A 219 -6.69 9.17 23.26
CA LYS A 219 -7.36 10.21 24.04
C LYS A 219 -7.15 11.53 23.34
N THR A 220 -8.23 12.12 22.84
CA THR A 220 -8.22 13.48 22.33
C THR A 220 -8.01 14.46 23.49
N VAL A 221 -6.75 14.86 23.72
CA VAL A 221 -6.36 15.76 24.83
C VAL A 221 -6.79 17.20 24.59
N ALA A 222 -6.93 17.62 23.32
CA ALA A 222 -7.33 18.97 22.96
C ALA A 222 -8.44 18.94 21.91
N TYR A 223 -9.55 19.63 22.19
CA TYR A 223 -10.56 19.97 21.20
C TYR A 223 -10.66 21.48 21.11
N ILE A 224 -10.61 22.03 19.90
CA ILE A 224 -10.91 23.44 19.67
C ILE A 224 -12.40 23.51 19.32
N ARG A 225 -13.22 23.98 20.26
CA ARG A 225 -14.62 24.32 19.97
C ARG A 225 -14.68 25.80 19.61
N ILE A 226 -14.84 26.08 18.33
CA ILE A 226 -15.19 27.43 17.88
C ILE A 226 -16.65 27.65 18.24
N SER A 227 -16.92 28.62 19.12
CA SER A 227 -18.29 29.07 19.38
C SER A 227 -18.86 29.66 18.11
N LYS A 228 -19.79 28.94 17.46
CA LYS A 228 -20.46 29.40 16.22
C LYS A 228 -21.10 30.77 16.42
N LEU A 229 -21.66 31.00 17.61
CA LEU A 229 -22.31 32.25 17.99
C LEU A 229 -21.28 33.37 18.20
N GLY A 230 -20.17 33.09 18.88
CA GLY A 230 -19.09 34.07 19.07
C GLY A 230 -18.44 34.48 17.74
N LEU A 231 -18.12 33.50 16.88
CA LEU A 231 -17.61 33.74 15.54
C LEU A 231 -18.60 34.55 14.69
N GLY A 232 -19.88 34.20 14.73
CA GLY A 232 -20.94 34.90 14.02
C GLY A 232 -21.06 36.36 14.44
N ILE A 233 -21.05 36.63 15.75
CA ILE A 233 -21.07 38.01 16.29
C ILE A 233 -19.82 38.77 15.85
N SER A 234 -18.62 38.19 15.98
CA SER A 234 -17.39 38.88 15.57
C SER A 234 -17.37 39.22 14.08
N LEU A 235 -17.84 38.31 13.22
CA LEU A 235 -17.96 38.55 11.78
C LEU A 235 -18.99 39.63 11.46
N LEU A 236 -20.14 39.62 12.15
CA LEU A 236 -21.17 40.64 12.01
C LEU A 236 -20.64 42.03 12.42
N VAL A 237 -19.94 42.12 13.55
CA VAL A 237 -19.36 43.37 14.05
C VAL A 237 -18.32 43.91 13.07
N MET A 238 -17.43 43.06 12.54
CA MET A 238 -16.47 43.47 11.52
C MET A 238 -17.17 43.96 10.24
N LEU A 239 -18.24 43.29 9.81
CA LEU A 239 -19.02 43.71 8.65
C LEU A 239 -19.71 45.07 8.86
N LEU A 240 -20.30 45.29 10.03
CA LEU A 240 -20.94 46.57 10.38
C LEU A 240 -19.93 47.70 10.49
N LEU A 241 -18.77 47.47 11.12
CA LEU A 241 -17.66 48.44 11.17
C LEU A 241 -17.17 48.78 9.76
N GLY A 242 -16.99 47.77 8.91
CA GLY A 242 -16.64 47.97 7.50
C GLY A 242 -17.66 48.84 6.76
N TYR A 243 -18.95 48.61 7.01
CA TYR A 243 -20.03 49.38 6.41
C TYR A 243 -20.07 50.84 6.90
N ILE A 244 -19.89 51.07 8.21
CA ILE A 244 -19.81 52.42 8.79
C ILE A 244 -18.62 53.18 8.19
N VAL A 245 -17.44 52.56 8.12
CA VAL A 245 -16.26 53.17 7.50
C VAL A 245 -16.51 53.48 6.02
N ALA A 246 -17.20 52.60 5.28
CA ALA A 246 -17.52 52.85 3.88
C ALA A 246 -18.46 54.05 3.66
N ILE A 247 -19.35 54.35 4.61
CA ILE A 247 -20.30 55.47 4.51
C ILE A 247 -19.71 56.79 5.02
N PHE A 248 -18.99 56.75 6.14
CA PHE A 248 -18.56 57.96 6.86
C PHE A 248 -17.18 58.48 6.46
N VAL A 249 -16.45 57.79 5.57
CA VAL A 249 -15.23 58.35 4.98
C VAL A 249 -15.63 59.32 3.86
N PRO A 250 -15.38 60.64 4.01
CA PRO A 250 -15.73 61.62 2.99
C PRO A 250 -14.96 61.33 1.70
N ARG A 251 -15.70 61.10 0.62
CA ARG A 251 -15.14 60.98 -0.73
C ARG A 251 -14.57 62.35 -1.14
N LEU A 252 -13.34 62.38 -1.65
CA LEU A 252 -12.75 63.61 -2.19
C LEU A 252 -13.63 64.15 -3.33
N PRO A 253 -13.78 65.49 -3.45
CA PRO A 253 -14.39 66.07 -4.63
C PRO A 253 -13.53 65.67 -5.85
N LEU A 254 -14.18 65.25 -6.94
CA LEU A 254 -13.65 64.59 -8.15
C LEU A 254 -13.69 63.05 -8.21
N GLY A 255 -14.32 62.36 -7.26
CA GLY A 255 -14.69 60.94 -7.44
C GLY A 255 -13.53 59.95 -7.52
N LEU A 256 -12.32 60.37 -7.15
CA LEU A 256 -11.16 59.48 -7.02
C LEU A 256 -11.22 58.71 -5.67
N PRO A 257 -11.31 57.37 -5.68
CA PRO A 257 -11.31 56.59 -4.45
C PRO A 257 -9.94 56.67 -3.76
N ARG A 258 -9.89 57.07 -2.48
CA ARG A 258 -8.70 56.87 -1.65
C ARG A 258 -8.60 55.38 -1.34
N ARG A 259 -7.56 54.73 -1.89
CA ARG A 259 -7.05 53.38 -1.56
C ARG A 259 -8.15 52.38 -1.22
N ASP A 260 -8.62 51.62 -2.20
CA ASP A 260 -9.61 50.56 -1.99
C ASP A 260 -9.22 49.69 -0.78
N PHE A 261 -10.13 49.63 0.21
CA PHE A 261 -10.07 48.71 1.35
C PHE A 261 -10.42 47.27 0.92
N GLY A 262 -9.89 46.85 -0.22
CA GLY A 262 -10.02 45.48 -0.70
C GLY A 262 -9.13 44.55 0.12
N VAL A 263 -9.54 43.29 0.22
CA VAL A 263 -8.81 42.22 0.92
C VAL A 263 -7.33 42.15 0.48
N TYR A 264 -7.04 42.43 -0.79
CA TYR A 264 -5.67 42.49 -1.34
C TYR A 264 -4.80 43.62 -0.78
N SER A 265 -5.40 44.79 -0.48
CA SER A 265 -4.70 45.92 0.14
C SER A 265 -4.35 45.62 1.61
N TRP A 266 -5.20 44.81 2.27
CA TRP A 266 -4.97 44.32 3.62
C TRP A 266 -3.96 43.17 3.66
N LEU A 267 -4.07 42.18 2.76
CA LEU A 267 -3.08 41.11 2.61
C LEU A 267 -1.69 41.69 2.30
N ALA A 268 -1.60 42.62 1.35
CA ALA A 268 -0.32 43.26 1.01
C ALA A 268 0.27 44.09 2.17
N ALA A 269 -0.56 44.61 3.07
CA ALA A 269 -0.11 45.38 4.23
C ALA A 269 0.27 44.51 5.44
N ILE A 270 -0.35 43.33 5.60
CA ILE A 270 -0.10 42.41 6.72
C ILE A 270 0.98 41.38 6.38
N GLU A 271 1.06 40.94 5.13
CA GLU A 271 2.03 39.94 4.66
C GLU A 271 3.21 40.54 3.89
N GLY A 272 3.43 41.86 3.99
CA GLY A 272 4.50 42.58 3.29
C GLY A 272 5.92 41.99 3.50
N ASP A 273 6.14 41.26 4.60
CA ASP A 273 7.40 40.54 4.88
C ASP A 273 7.31 39.02 4.69
N ALA A 274 6.11 38.43 4.57
CA ALA A 274 5.92 36.98 4.55
C ALA A 274 5.88 36.38 3.13
N ILE A 275 5.61 37.19 2.10
CA ILE A 275 5.55 36.74 0.71
C ILE A 275 6.84 37.13 -0.02
N VAL A 276 7.76 36.17 -0.16
CA VAL A 276 8.99 36.34 -0.94
C VAL A 276 8.64 36.47 -2.42
N GLY A 277 8.77 37.69 -2.96
CA GLY A 277 8.55 38.00 -4.37
C GLY A 277 7.94 39.36 -4.65
N ILE A 278 7.43 40.07 -3.64
CA ILE A 278 7.00 41.47 -3.77
C ILE A 278 8.18 42.34 -3.30
N PRO A 279 8.80 43.18 -4.16
CA PRO A 279 9.94 43.99 -3.75
C PRO A 279 9.54 44.92 -2.60
N THR A 280 10.26 44.78 -1.48
CA THR A 280 10.12 45.61 -0.28
C THR A 280 10.38 47.07 -0.63
N GLY A 281 9.32 47.88 -0.65
CA GLY A 281 9.42 49.31 -0.90
C GLY A 281 8.31 49.84 -1.81
N VAL A 282 7.06 49.82 -1.32
CA VAL A 282 5.98 50.55 -1.98
C VAL A 282 6.22 52.04 -1.72
N GLY A 283 6.75 52.75 -2.72
CA GLY A 283 6.96 54.19 -2.65
C GLY A 283 5.63 54.90 -2.40
N ARG A 284 5.64 55.96 -1.58
CA ARG A 284 4.48 56.75 -1.09
C ARG A 284 3.54 57.31 -2.20
N HIS A 285 3.85 57.07 -3.48
CA HIS A 285 3.16 57.61 -4.66
C HIS A 285 2.87 56.57 -5.77
N GLU A 286 3.04 55.25 -5.55
CA GLU A 286 2.70 54.25 -6.57
C GLU A 286 1.17 54.07 -6.74
N GLN A 287 0.71 53.98 -8.00
CA GLN A 287 -0.70 53.77 -8.35
C GLN A 287 -1.09 52.28 -8.30
N LEU A 288 -2.31 51.99 -7.83
CA LEU A 288 -2.83 50.63 -7.60
C LEU A 288 -2.88 49.74 -8.85
N GLU A 289 -3.05 50.32 -10.04
CA GLU A 289 -3.03 49.56 -11.30
C GLU A 289 -1.64 48.96 -11.56
N GLU A 290 -0.58 49.66 -11.15
CA GLU A 290 0.79 49.19 -11.29
C GLU A 290 1.11 48.05 -10.32
N LEU A 291 0.56 48.10 -9.11
CA LEU A 291 0.61 47.00 -8.14
C LEU A 291 -0.18 45.77 -8.61
N ARG A 292 -1.35 45.97 -9.23
CA ARG A 292 -2.14 44.88 -9.82
C ARG A 292 -1.44 44.23 -11.02
N ARG A 293 -0.77 45.03 -11.85
CA ARG A 293 0.03 44.54 -12.98
C ARG A 293 1.24 43.75 -12.50
N ARG A 294 2.00 44.29 -11.53
CA ARG A 294 3.16 43.59 -10.94
C ARG A 294 2.73 42.33 -10.18
N GLY A 295 1.66 42.38 -9.39
CA GLY A 295 1.14 41.22 -8.66
C GLY A 295 0.59 40.10 -9.57
N GLY A 296 0.10 40.44 -10.76
CA GLY A 296 -0.34 39.47 -11.76
C GLY A 296 0.80 38.68 -12.43
N GLU A 297 2.01 39.25 -12.47
CA GLU A 297 3.19 38.62 -13.07
C GLU A 297 4.04 37.84 -12.03
N VAL A 298 3.87 38.13 -10.74
CA VAL A 298 4.63 37.46 -9.67
C VAL A 298 3.99 36.11 -9.35
N LYS A 299 4.66 35.02 -9.75
CA LYS A 299 4.35 33.68 -9.22
C LYS A 299 4.61 33.67 -7.72
N VAL A 300 3.55 33.60 -6.94
CA VAL A 300 3.61 33.39 -5.49
C VAL A 300 4.38 32.10 -5.23
N ARG A 301 5.58 32.22 -4.68
CA ARG A 301 6.34 31.09 -4.15
C ARG A 301 6.37 31.27 -2.64
N TYR A 302 5.75 30.33 -1.94
CA TYR A 302 5.98 30.20 -0.51
C TYR A 302 7.45 29.89 -0.30
N THR A 303 8.08 30.54 0.67
CA THR A 303 9.41 30.19 1.14
C THR A 303 9.38 28.73 1.56
N ALA A 304 9.94 27.86 0.72
CA ALA A 304 10.29 26.53 1.16
C ALA A 304 11.32 26.69 2.30
N PRO A 305 11.22 25.90 3.39
CA PRO A 305 12.26 25.90 4.41
C PRO A 305 13.61 25.64 3.73
N ASN A 306 14.63 26.35 4.21
CA ASN A 306 15.97 26.45 3.64
C ASN A 306 16.43 25.08 3.12
N GLU A 307 17.00 24.98 1.92
CA GLU A 307 17.38 23.68 1.32
C GLU A 307 18.37 22.87 2.20
N LYS A 308 19.08 23.57 3.10
CA LYS A 308 19.94 22.98 4.13
C LYS A 308 19.15 22.21 5.20
N ASP A 309 17.92 22.62 5.51
CA ASP A 309 17.06 22.00 6.52
C ASP A 309 16.45 20.68 6.03
N TRP A 310 16.36 20.47 4.71
CA TRP A 310 15.95 19.20 4.11
C TRP A 310 16.98 18.09 4.24
N LYS A 311 18.24 18.43 4.53
CA LYS A 311 19.32 17.47 4.80
C LYS A 311 19.42 17.07 6.27
N LEU A 312 18.70 17.76 7.16
CA LEU A 312 18.65 17.40 8.58
C LEU A 312 17.76 16.15 8.77
N PRO A 313 18.14 15.24 9.68
CA PRO A 313 17.28 14.16 10.14
C PRO A 313 15.93 14.70 10.63
N VAL A 314 14.86 13.89 10.47
CA VAL A 314 13.48 14.29 10.76
C VAL A 314 13.32 14.83 12.19
N GLU A 315 14.04 14.25 13.15
CA GLU A 315 14.02 14.64 14.55
C GLU A 315 14.59 16.05 14.78
N GLU A 316 15.74 16.37 14.18
CA GLU A 316 16.36 17.69 14.29
C GLU A 316 15.53 18.77 13.59
N ARG A 317 14.86 18.42 12.49
CA ARG A 317 13.96 19.33 11.78
C ARG A 317 12.76 19.72 12.62
N ALA A 318 12.12 18.74 13.27
CA ALA A 318 10.98 18.97 14.17
C ALA A 318 11.39 19.80 15.39
N HIS A 319 12.59 19.56 15.93
CA HIS A 319 13.13 20.30 17.06
C HIS A 319 13.41 21.77 16.70
N LYS A 320 13.99 22.02 15.52
CA LYS A 320 14.28 23.37 15.03
C LYS A 320 12.99 24.16 14.74
N GLU A 321 12.01 23.54 14.09
CA GLU A 321 10.69 24.16 13.85
C GLU A 321 9.96 24.51 15.16
N PHE A 322 10.11 23.68 16.19
CA PHE A 322 9.54 23.93 17.51
C PHE A 322 10.15 25.18 18.15
N PHE A 323 11.48 25.32 18.14
CA PHE A 323 12.16 26.47 18.75
C PHE A 323 11.97 27.77 17.96
N GLU A 324 11.99 27.73 16.63
CA GLU A 324 11.71 28.91 15.82
C GLU A 324 10.29 29.44 16.07
N ARG A 325 9.30 28.55 16.21
CA ARG A 325 7.93 28.96 16.60
C ARG A 325 7.84 29.47 18.04
N TYR A 326 8.59 28.87 18.96
CA TYR A 326 8.57 29.25 20.38
C TYR A 326 9.17 30.66 20.60
N TYR A 327 10.29 30.96 19.95
CA TYR A 327 10.96 32.26 20.08
C TYR A 327 10.33 33.36 19.21
N ALA A 328 9.74 33.03 18.06
CA ALA A 328 8.95 34.00 17.28
C ALA A 328 7.65 34.43 17.97
N ALA A 329 7.12 33.63 18.90
CA ALA A 329 5.93 33.97 19.68
C ALA A 329 6.23 34.86 20.90
N GLN A 330 7.50 35.11 21.23
CA GLN A 330 7.93 35.94 22.36
C GLN A 330 8.53 37.30 21.95
N ALA A 331 8.62 37.59 20.65
CA ALA A 331 9.01 38.89 20.10
C ALA A 331 7.78 39.64 19.58
#